data_AF-A0A0D2Y8U0-F1
#
_entry.id   AF-A0A0D2Y8U0-F1
#
_cell.length_a   1.000
_cell.length_b   1.000
_cell.length_c   1.000
_cell.angle_alpha   90.00
_cell.angle_beta   90.00
_cell.angle_gamma   90.00
#
_symmetry.space_group_name_H-M   'P 1'
#
loop_
_entity.id
_entity.type
_entity.pdbx_description
1 polymer ?
#
loop_
_entity_poly.entity_id
_entity_poly.type
_entity_poly.pdbx_seq_one_letter_code
_entity_poly.pdbx_strand_id
1 'polypeptide(L)'
;MSVKTAPRVSLGKNGPLVSRMGLGLGLGTMGLTRPTYGAIPIQGEIFAFLDHAYEAGVTFWDSADYYNDCEEIIGKWFRPYLHIPNPETPIEETMRALKELQEAAKIAPVAAIQIGYSAFGLYCEGEKGTHILDTCRELDLAIVAAMPLGRGLLTANFIDGTASGQQDSDVRYQLIPRFTGGNREKNI
;
A
#
# COMPACT_ATOMS: atom_id res chain seq x y z
N MET A 1 -4.68 -23.37 15.40
CA MET A 1 -3.59 -23.02 14.45
C MET A 1 -2.92 -21.78 14.98
N SER A 2 -1.59 -21.74 15.09
CA SER A 2 -0.88 -20.51 15.50
C SER A 2 -1.16 -19.43 14.47
N VAL A 3 -1.76 -18.31 14.86
CA VAL A 3 -1.90 -17.13 13.97
C VAL A 3 -0.47 -16.73 13.58
N LYS A 4 -0.11 -16.92 12.32
CA LYS A 4 1.19 -16.50 11.80
C LYS A 4 1.14 -14.98 11.67
N THR A 5 1.64 -14.27 12.67
CA THR A 5 1.81 -12.81 12.62
C THR A 5 2.71 -12.43 11.46
N ALA A 6 2.35 -11.38 10.71
CA ALA A 6 3.18 -10.89 9.61
C ALA A 6 4.63 -10.59 10.06
N PRO A 7 5.67 -11.07 9.33
CA PRO A 7 7.06 -10.74 9.64
C PRO A 7 7.26 -9.22 9.65
N ARG A 8 8.08 -8.72 10.56
CA ARG A 8 8.36 -7.28 10.68
C ARG A 8 9.75 -6.91 10.17
N VAL A 9 9.91 -5.68 9.68
CA VAL A 9 11.15 -5.09 9.17
C VAL A 9 11.25 -3.64 9.61
N SER A 10 12.48 -3.11 9.77
CA SER A 10 12.65 -1.67 9.93
C SER A 10 12.50 -1.00 8.56
N LEU A 11 11.80 0.13 8.53
CA LEU A 11 11.63 0.94 7.33
C LEU A 11 12.89 1.82 7.12
N GLY A 12 13.90 1.28 6.43
CA GLY A 12 15.22 1.91 6.34
C GLY A 12 16.04 1.70 7.61
N LYS A 13 17.19 2.36 7.74
CA LYS A 13 18.12 2.14 8.87
C LYS A 13 17.54 2.44 10.26
N ASN A 14 16.83 3.56 10.36
CA ASN A 14 16.38 4.15 11.63
C ASN A 14 14.85 4.33 11.65
N GLY A 15 14.14 3.74 10.71
CA GLY A 15 12.70 3.90 10.62
C GLY A 15 11.95 2.96 11.56
N PRO A 16 10.62 3.17 11.67
CA PRO A 16 9.77 2.35 12.51
C PRO A 16 9.82 0.88 12.09
N LEU A 17 9.62 0.00 13.07
CA LEU A 17 9.40 -1.42 12.80
C LEU A 17 7.98 -1.61 12.29
N VAL A 18 7.82 -2.12 11.06
CA VAL A 18 6.52 -2.28 10.41
C VAL A 18 6.36 -3.69 9.84
N SER A 19 5.15 -4.11 9.48
CA SER A 19 4.94 -5.38 8.79
C SER A 19 5.62 -5.35 7.41
N ARG A 20 6.29 -6.45 7.02
CA ARG A 20 7.02 -6.56 5.75
C ARG A 20 6.11 -6.41 4.54
N MET A 21 4.86 -6.86 4.67
CA MET A 21 3.79 -6.55 3.73
C MET A 21 2.95 -5.43 4.34
N GLY A 22 2.83 -4.34 3.60
CA GLY A 22 1.89 -3.26 3.94
C GLY A 22 0.55 -3.46 3.24
N LEU A 23 -0.46 -2.80 3.77
CA LEU A 23 -1.75 -2.65 3.13
C LEU A 23 -1.80 -1.29 2.46
N GLY A 24 -1.70 -1.27 1.13
CA GLY A 24 -2.10 -0.10 0.35
C GLY A 24 -3.59 0.11 0.55
N LEU A 25 -4.03 1.35 0.75
CA LEU A 25 -5.44 1.73 0.86
C LEU A 25 -5.90 2.50 -0.38
N GLY A 26 -5.01 2.66 -1.35
CA GLY A 26 -5.31 3.37 -2.58
C GLY A 26 -6.23 2.63 -3.54
N LEU A 27 -6.35 3.22 -4.73
CA LEU A 27 -7.29 2.81 -5.78
C LEU A 27 -7.34 1.30 -6.03
N GLY A 28 -6.25 0.54 -5.86
CA GLY A 28 -6.20 -0.88 -6.20
C GLY A 28 -6.56 -1.87 -5.09
N THR A 29 -6.71 -1.44 -3.85
CA THR A 29 -6.78 -2.37 -2.71
C THR A 29 -8.07 -2.30 -1.94
N MET A 30 -8.77 -1.17 -2.01
CA MET A 30 -10.14 -1.07 -1.57
C MET A 30 -10.81 0.06 -2.36
N GLY A 31 -11.86 -0.26 -3.12
CA GLY A 31 -12.81 0.75 -3.61
C GLY A 31 -13.62 1.32 -2.44
N LEU A 32 -12.95 1.79 -1.38
CA LEU A 32 -13.62 2.25 -0.15
C LEU A 32 -14.62 3.34 -0.46
N THR A 33 -14.38 4.11 -1.53
CA THR A 33 -15.09 5.38 -1.72
C THR A 33 -15.17 5.89 -3.16
N ARG A 34 -14.48 5.25 -4.11
CA ARG A 34 -14.66 5.49 -5.54
C ARG A 34 -15.36 4.30 -6.20
N PRO A 35 -16.37 4.52 -7.07
CA PRO A 35 -17.05 3.45 -7.78
C PRO A 35 -16.20 2.87 -8.93
N THR A 36 -14.87 2.97 -8.85
CA THR A 36 -13.93 2.49 -9.88
C THR A 36 -13.93 0.96 -9.96
N TYR A 37 -14.26 0.27 -8.86
CA TYR A 37 -14.21 -1.19 -8.75
C TYR A 37 -15.55 -1.82 -8.38
N GLY A 38 -16.66 -1.13 -8.68
CA GLY A 38 -18.02 -1.57 -8.39
C GLY A 38 -18.65 -0.82 -7.21
N ALA A 39 -19.53 -1.50 -6.48
CA ALA A 39 -20.22 -0.91 -5.34
C ALA A 39 -19.22 -0.54 -4.24
N ILE A 40 -19.39 0.66 -3.69
CA ILE A 40 -18.63 1.11 -2.53
C ILE A 40 -19.12 0.32 -1.30
N PRO A 41 -18.24 -0.42 -0.60
CA PRO A 41 -18.62 -1.14 0.62
C PRO A 41 -19.13 -0.19 1.69
N ILE A 42 -20.02 -0.66 2.55
CA ILE A 42 -20.46 0.15 3.69
C ILE A 42 -19.36 0.23 4.76
N GLN A 43 -19.35 1.30 5.57
CA GLN A 43 -18.30 1.53 6.57
C GLN A 43 -18.05 0.33 7.50
N GLY A 44 -19.09 -0.42 7.86
CA GLY A 44 -18.93 -1.62 8.70
C GLY A 44 -18.12 -2.74 8.05
N GLU A 45 -18.28 -2.96 6.75
CA GLU A 45 -17.49 -3.95 6.00
C GLU A 45 -16.03 -3.50 5.86
N ILE A 46 -15.83 -2.20 5.65
CA ILE A 46 -14.51 -1.59 5.61
C ILE A 46 -13.77 -1.80 6.94
N PHE A 47 -14.44 -1.51 8.05
CA PHE A 47 -13.83 -1.65 9.38
C PHE A 47 -13.53 -3.11 9.71
N ALA A 48 -14.45 -4.04 9.39
CA ALA A 48 -14.21 -5.46 9.58
C ALA A 48 -12.99 -5.97 8.76
N PHE A 49 -12.80 -5.44 7.55
CA PHE A 49 -11.61 -5.74 6.76
C PHE A 49 -10.32 -5.19 7.39
N LEU A 50 -10.34 -3.94 7.88
CA LEU A 50 -9.19 -3.33 8.56
C LEU A 50 -8.85 -4.05 9.87
N ASP A 51 -9.85 -4.43 10.65
CA ASP A 51 -9.69 -5.26 11.85
C ASP A 51 -9.01 -6.58 11.50
N HIS A 52 -9.48 -7.28 10.47
CA HIS A 52 -8.87 -8.53 10.04
C HIS A 52 -7.40 -8.37 9.59
N ALA A 53 -7.11 -7.29 8.85
CA ALA A 53 -5.73 -6.99 8.45
C ALA A 53 -4.83 -6.72 9.67
N TYR A 54 -5.33 -5.97 10.64
CA TYR A 54 -4.61 -5.69 11.88
C TYR A 54 -4.39 -6.95 12.72
N GLU A 55 -5.41 -7.79 12.87
CA GLU A 55 -5.33 -9.09 13.56
C GLU A 55 -4.34 -10.05 12.88
N ALA A 56 -4.18 -9.97 11.56
CA ALA A 56 -3.15 -10.69 10.81
C ALA A 56 -1.72 -10.13 11.04
N GLY A 57 -1.59 -9.04 11.79
CA GLY A 57 -0.32 -8.39 12.14
C GLY A 57 0.13 -7.33 11.13
N VAL A 58 -0.76 -6.87 10.23
CA VAL A 58 -0.44 -5.75 9.34
C VAL A 58 -0.39 -4.46 10.15
N THR A 59 0.74 -3.77 10.06
CA THR A 59 1.02 -2.54 10.81
C THR A 59 1.57 -1.42 9.93
N PHE A 60 1.72 -1.70 8.63
CA PHE A 60 2.10 -0.71 7.62
C PHE A 60 0.90 -0.38 6.74
N TRP A 61 0.36 0.84 6.87
CA TRP A 61 -0.79 1.33 6.12
C TRP A 61 -0.30 2.40 5.14
N ASP A 62 -0.55 2.20 3.86
CA ASP A 62 -0.13 3.09 2.78
C ASP A 62 -1.36 3.84 2.22
N SER A 63 -1.33 5.16 2.27
CA SER A 63 -2.43 6.05 1.83
C SER A 63 -1.87 7.31 1.18
N ALA A 64 -2.73 8.07 0.51
CA ALA A 64 -2.40 9.35 -0.10
C ALA A 64 -3.64 10.24 -0.19
N ASP A 65 -3.44 11.56 -0.24
CA ASP A 65 -4.47 12.57 -0.51
C ASP A 65 -5.23 12.32 -1.82
N TYR A 66 -4.55 11.75 -2.82
CA TYR A 66 -5.13 11.34 -4.08
C TYR A 66 -6.18 10.23 -3.94
N TYR A 67 -6.17 9.48 -2.84
CA TYR A 67 -7.05 8.34 -2.58
C TYR A 67 -8.38 8.76 -1.92
N ASN A 68 -8.89 9.95 -2.27
CA ASN A 68 -10.18 10.46 -1.80
C ASN A 68 -10.24 10.47 -0.25
N ASP A 69 -11.34 10.03 0.34
CA ASP A 69 -11.62 9.93 1.77
C ASP A 69 -11.03 8.69 2.47
N CYS A 70 -10.03 8.02 1.88
CA CYS A 70 -9.32 6.92 2.55
C CYS A 70 -8.66 7.36 3.87
N GLU A 71 -8.06 8.56 3.90
CA GLU A 71 -7.45 9.12 5.12
C GLU A 71 -8.50 9.44 6.20
N GLU A 72 -9.71 9.85 5.80
CA GLU A 72 -10.81 10.10 6.73
C GLU A 72 -11.33 8.77 7.32
N ILE A 73 -11.53 7.75 6.48
CA ILE A 73 -12.01 6.44 6.90
C ILE A 73 -11.04 5.74 7.84
N ILE A 74 -9.74 5.71 7.49
CA ILE A 74 -8.74 5.10 8.36
C ILE A 74 -8.60 5.88 9.68
N GLY A 75 -8.74 7.21 9.65
CA GLY A 75 -8.77 8.04 10.86
C GLY A 75 -9.95 7.69 11.77
N LYS A 76 -11.14 7.43 11.21
CA LYS A 76 -12.31 6.95 11.97
C LYS A 76 -12.06 5.56 12.56
N TRP A 77 -11.43 4.65 11.80
CA TRP A 77 -11.09 3.31 12.27
C TRP A 77 -10.02 3.31 13.37
N PHE A 78 -9.01 4.20 13.31
CA PHE A 78 -7.98 4.34 14.34
C PHE A 78 -8.45 5.01 15.62
N ARG A 79 -9.55 5.78 15.56
CA ARG A 79 -10.03 6.58 16.69
C ARG A 79 -10.21 5.79 18.01
N PRO A 80 -10.71 4.53 18.02
CA PRO A 80 -10.80 3.72 19.23
C PRO A 80 -9.44 3.23 19.76
N TYR A 81 -8.40 3.19 18.91
CA TYR A 81 -7.05 2.71 19.22
C TYR A 81 -6.09 3.82 19.67
N LEU A 82 -6.41 5.08 19.36
CA LEU A 82 -5.81 6.21 20.07
C LEU A 82 -6.27 6.11 21.52
N HIS A 83 -5.35 5.74 22.41
CA HIS A 83 -5.57 5.65 23.86
C HIS A 83 -6.55 6.76 24.27
N ILE A 84 -7.68 6.34 24.86
CA ILE A 84 -8.77 7.14 25.44
C ILE A 84 -8.33 8.60 25.67
N PRO A 85 -9.06 9.63 25.20
CA PRO A 85 -8.68 11.02 25.39
C PRO A 85 -8.24 11.22 26.83
N ASN A 86 -6.97 11.56 27.04
CA ASN A 86 -6.50 11.87 28.39
C ASN A 86 -7.25 13.13 28.82
N PRO A 87 -8.18 13.06 29.81
CA PRO A 87 -8.95 14.23 30.21
C PRO A 87 -8.05 15.32 30.82
N GLU A 88 -6.81 14.98 31.19
CA GLU A 88 -5.82 15.92 31.71
C GLU A 88 -5.00 16.62 30.62
N THR A 89 -5.04 16.14 29.37
CA THR A 89 -4.33 16.77 28.25
C THR A 89 -5.34 17.42 27.30
N PRO A 90 -5.39 18.77 27.24
CA PRO A 90 -6.26 19.48 26.31
C PRO A 90 -6.05 18.98 24.87
N ILE A 91 -7.14 18.78 24.14
CA ILE A 91 -7.09 18.24 22.77
C ILE A 91 -6.22 19.10 21.85
N GLU A 92 -6.14 20.39 22.13
CA GLU A 92 -5.32 21.38 21.45
C GLU A 92 -3.82 21.09 21.59
N GLU A 93 -3.36 20.50 22.70
CA GLU A 93 -1.96 20.09 22.88
C GLU A 93 -1.63 18.86 22.05
N THR A 94 -2.52 17.86 22.03
CA THR A 94 -2.37 16.68 21.15
C THR A 94 -2.35 17.08 19.68
N MET A 95 -3.25 17.99 19.27
CA MET A 95 -3.29 18.50 17.89
C MET A 95 -2.08 19.37 17.54
N ARG A 96 -1.49 20.06 18.51
CA ARG A 96 -0.23 20.80 18.34
C ARG A 96 0.95 19.85 18.15
N ALA A 97 1.07 18.81 18.98
CA ALA A 97 2.12 17.79 18.83
C ALA A 97 2.03 17.05 17.49
N LEU A 98 0.80 16.77 17.02
CA LEU A 98 0.57 16.20 15.69
C LEU A 98 1.05 17.15 14.58
N LYS A 99 0.73 18.44 14.70
CA LYS A 99 1.20 19.45 13.74
C LYS A 99 2.72 19.62 13.78
N GLU A 100 3.34 19.58 14.96
CA GLU A 100 4.79 19.63 15.11
C GLU A 100 5.48 18.39 14.53
N LEU A 101 4.89 17.20 14.69
CA LEU A 101 5.34 15.99 14.01
C LEU A 101 5.23 16.13 12.48
N GLN A 102 4.14 16.72 11.98
CA GLN A 102 3.96 17.01 10.56
C GLN A 102 4.98 18.02 10.03
N GLU A 103 5.37 19.03 10.81
CA GLU A 103 6.44 19.98 10.42
C GLU A 103 7.84 19.34 10.52
N ALA A 104 8.11 18.55 11.55
CA ALA A 104 9.38 17.83 11.72
C ALA A 104 9.59 16.79 10.60
N ALA A 105 8.51 16.13 10.16
CA ALA A 105 8.54 15.21 9.04
C ALA A 105 8.93 15.88 7.70
N LYS A 106 8.76 17.21 7.55
CA LYS A 106 9.16 17.95 6.33
C LYS A 106 10.66 18.19 6.19
N ILE A 107 11.43 17.94 7.26
CA ILE A 107 12.89 18.14 7.31
C ILE A 107 13.61 16.80 7.59
N ALA A 108 12.86 15.68 7.59
CA ALA A 108 13.32 14.39 8.06
C ALA A 108 14.19 13.64 7.02
N PRO A 109 15.16 12.82 7.47
CA PRO A 109 15.89 11.91 6.60
C PRO A 109 14.91 10.98 5.86
N VAL A 110 15.17 10.76 4.57
CA VAL A 110 14.42 9.78 3.79
C VAL A 110 14.64 8.41 4.42
N ALA A 111 13.55 7.68 4.71
CA ALA A 111 13.61 6.33 5.27
C ALA A 111 13.31 5.26 4.22
N ALA A 112 12.53 5.62 3.19
CA ALA A 112 12.13 4.72 2.13
C ALA A 112 11.82 5.44 0.82
N ILE A 113 11.87 4.70 -0.28
CA ILE A 113 11.37 5.09 -1.60
C ILE A 113 10.30 4.08 -2.04
N GLN A 114 9.13 4.58 -2.44
CA GLN A 114 8.12 3.77 -3.10
C GLN A 114 8.30 3.81 -4.61
N ILE A 115 8.35 2.64 -5.25
CA ILE A 115 8.52 2.54 -6.71
C ILE A 115 7.82 1.30 -7.25
N GLY A 116 7.34 1.36 -8.49
CA GLY A 116 6.84 0.20 -9.21
C GLY A 116 7.95 -0.85 -9.36
N TYR A 117 7.80 -2.00 -8.71
CA TYR A 117 8.81 -3.05 -8.72
C TYR A 117 8.16 -4.43 -8.68
N SER A 118 8.43 -5.25 -9.69
CA SER A 118 7.87 -6.60 -9.86
C SER A 118 8.75 -7.42 -10.79
N ALA A 119 8.48 -8.71 -10.96
CA ALA A 119 9.18 -9.58 -11.92
C ALA A 119 9.19 -9.04 -13.36
N PHE A 120 8.25 -8.14 -13.71
CA PHE A 120 8.13 -7.56 -15.03
C PHE A 120 8.45 -6.06 -15.10
N GLY A 121 8.86 -5.47 -13.98
CA GLY A 121 9.15 -4.04 -13.85
C GLY A 121 10.39 -3.87 -13.00
N LEU A 122 11.56 -3.91 -13.64
CA LEU A 122 12.87 -3.82 -13.00
C LEU A 122 13.54 -2.46 -13.24
N TYR A 123 12.74 -1.42 -13.50
CA TYR A 123 13.24 -0.09 -13.90
C TYR A 123 14.16 0.56 -12.85
N CYS A 124 14.11 0.12 -11.59
CA CYS A 124 14.98 0.59 -10.53
C CYS A 124 16.36 -0.09 -10.50
N GLU A 125 16.60 -1.13 -11.31
CA GLU A 125 17.80 -1.96 -11.26
C GLU A 125 18.82 -1.59 -12.34
N GLY A 126 20.08 -1.43 -11.92
CA GLY A 126 21.25 -1.45 -12.80
C GLY A 126 21.27 -0.44 -13.96
N GLU A 127 22.20 -0.67 -14.89
CA GLU A 127 22.53 0.25 -16.00
C GLU A 127 21.38 0.45 -17.00
N LYS A 128 20.49 -0.54 -17.12
CA LYS A 128 19.30 -0.45 -17.99
C LYS A 128 18.12 0.24 -17.31
N GLY A 129 18.23 0.51 -16.00
CA GLY A 129 17.23 1.17 -15.17
C GLY A 129 17.75 2.50 -14.65
N THR A 130 17.35 2.84 -13.42
CA THR A 130 17.66 4.12 -12.77
C THR A 130 18.66 4.01 -11.62
N HIS A 131 19.17 2.81 -11.35
CA HIS A 131 20.01 2.49 -10.18
C HIS A 131 19.40 2.83 -8.82
N ILE A 132 18.11 3.16 -8.73
CA ILE A 132 17.44 3.53 -7.47
C ILE A 132 17.59 2.42 -6.43
N LEU A 133 17.53 1.15 -6.84
CA LEU A 133 17.67 0.03 -5.90
C LEU A 133 19.07 0.00 -5.26
N ASP A 134 20.12 0.24 -6.04
CA ASP A 134 21.50 0.24 -5.56
C ASP A 134 21.75 1.46 -4.66
N THR A 135 21.28 2.64 -5.08
CA THR A 135 21.32 3.86 -4.28
C THR A 135 20.61 3.68 -2.94
N CYS A 136 19.43 3.04 -2.92
CA CYS A 136 18.74 2.76 -1.67
C CYS A 136 19.53 1.81 -0.76
N ARG A 137 20.22 0.82 -1.31
CA ARG A 137 21.09 -0.08 -0.52
C ARG A 137 22.28 0.67 0.06
N GLU A 138 22.94 1.52 -0.73
CA GLU A 138 24.10 2.32 -0.29
C GLU A 138 23.73 3.29 0.84
N LEU A 139 22.52 3.87 0.78
CA LEU A 139 22.03 4.86 1.73
C LEU A 139 21.23 4.25 2.90
N ASP A 140 21.16 2.92 3.01
CA ASP A 140 20.34 2.20 3.98
C ASP A 140 18.84 2.64 3.97
N LEU A 141 18.29 2.89 2.78
CA LEU A 141 16.88 3.22 2.55
C LEU A 141 16.08 1.96 2.21
N ALA A 142 14.85 1.87 2.71
CA ALA A 142 13.94 0.81 2.29
C ALA A 142 13.35 1.08 0.90
N ILE A 143 13.11 0.01 0.13
CA ILE A 143 12.24 0.06 -1.05
C ILE A 143 10.86 -0.46 -0.66
N VAL A 144 9.83 0.34 -0.93
CA VAL A 144 8.43 -0.10 -0.88
C VAL A 144 7.99 -0.43 -2.31
N ALA A 145 7.89 -1.72 -2.62
CA ALA A 145 7.52 -2.19 -3.95
C ALA A 145 6.03 -1.96 -4.20
N ALA A 146 5.69 -0.98 -5.04
CA ALA A 146 4.34 -0.78 -5.52
C ALA A 146 4.02 -1.78 -6.66
N MET A 147 2.79 -2.28 -6.67
CA MET A 147 2.27 -3.23 -7.67
C MET A 147 3.13 -4.51 -7.84
N PRO A 148 3.53 -5.19 -6.74
CA PRO A 148 4.47 -6.30 -6.80
C PRO A 148 3.95 -7.51 -7.59
N LEU A 149 2.62 -7.66 -7.68
CA LEU A 149 1.96 -8.73 -8.43
C LEU A 149 1.74 -8.42 -9.93
N GLY A 150 2.34 -7.34 -10.44
CA GLY A 150 2.22 -6.99 -11.86
C GLY A 150 0.78 -6.72 -12.29
N ARG A 151 -0.04 -6.13 -11.42
CA ARG A 151 -1.48 -5.88 -11.63
C ARG A 151 -2.31 -7.16 -11.85
N GLY A 152 -1.94 -8.23 -11.15
CA GLY A 152 -2.63 -9.52 -11.16
C GLY A 152 -1.98 -10.57 -12.06
N LEU A 153 -0.99 -10.20 -12.87
CA LEU A 153 -0.32 -11.12 -13.81
C LEU A 153 0.34 -12.32 -13.11
N LEU A 154 0.82 -12.13 -11.87
CA LEU A 154 1.44 -13.19 -11.05
C LEU A 154 0.43 -14.00 -10.20
N THR A 155 -0.87 -13.87 -10.45
CA THR A 155 -1.90 -14.58 -9.65
C THR A 155 -2.33 -15.88 -10.33
N ALA A 156 -2.60 -16.92 -9.54
CA ALA A 156 -3.05 -18.22 -10.05
C ALA A 156 -4.25 -18.09 -11.00
N ASN A 157 -5.24 -17.30 -10.61
CA ASN A 157 -6.45 -17.08 -11.40
C ASN A 157 -6.17 -16.38 -12.75
N PHE A 158 -5.12 -15.57 -12.84
CA PHE A 158 -4.75 -14.97 -14.12
C PHE A 158 -4.04 -15.97 -15.03
N ILE A 159 -3.15 -16.79 -14.44
CA ILE A 159 -2.38 -17.84 -15.10
C ILE A 159 -3.32 -18.92 -15.67
N ASP A 160 -4.30 -19.37 -14.88
CA ASP A 160 -5.27 -20.40 -15.29
C ASP A 160 -6.42 -19.86 -16.16
N GLY A 161 -6.48 -18.55 -16.37
CA GLY A 161 -7.50 -17.88 -17.19
C GLY A 161 -8.88 -17.76 -16.52
N THR A 162 -8.99 -17.98 -15.21
CA THR A 162 -10.22 -17.83 -14.42
C THR A 162 -10.42 -16.43 -13.84
N ALA A 163 -9.47 -15.51 -14.05
CA ALA A 163 -9.53 -14.16 -13.54
C ALA A 163 -10.80 -13.43 -14.01
N SER A 164 -11.50 -12.81 -13.06
CA SER A 164 -12.67 -11.99 -13.33
C SER A 164 -12.32 -10.71 -14.09
N GLY A 165 -13.08 -10.36 -15.12
CA GLY A 165 -12.95 -9.14 -15.90
C GLY A 165 -13.31 -9.38 -17.37
N GLN A 166 -14.11 -8.50 -17.97
CA GLN A 166 -14.39 -8.56 -19.41
C GLN A 166 -13.24 -7.87 -20.15
N GLN A 167 -12.64 -8.55 -21.13
CA GLN A 167 -11.50 -8.01 -21.91
C GLN A 167 -11.81 -6.64 -22.54
N ASP A 168 -13.07 -6.40 -22.91
CA ASP A 168 -13.49 -5.19 -23.59
C ASP A 168 -13.61 -3.96 -22.67
N SER A 169 -13.87 -4.14 -21.37
CA SER A 169 -14.02 -3.05 -20.39
C SER A 169 -12.85 -2.95 -19.41
N ASP A 170 -11.95 -3.94 -19.40
CA ASP A 170 -10.79 -3.96 -18.53
C ASP A 170 -9.64 -3.12 -19.12
N VAL A 171 -9.33 -2.03 -18.43
CA VAL A 171 -8.28 -1.06 -18.80
C VAL A 171 -6.90 -1.68 -19.00
N ARG A 172 -6.61 -2.84 -18.40
CA ARG A 172 -5.34 -3.55 -18.61
C ARG A 172 -5.20 -3.96 -20.07
N TYR A 173 -6.24 -4.55 -20.65
CA TYR A 173 -6.27 -5.01 -22.05
C TYR A 173 -6.37 -3.85 -23.04
N GLN A 174 -6.85 -2.68 -22.61
CA GLN A 174 -7.00 -1.51 -23.47
C GLN A 174 -5.75 -0.62 -23.49
N LEU A 175 -5.01 -0.50 -22.37
CA LEU A 175 -3.98 0.52 -22.20
C LEU A 175 -2.58 -0.02 -21.88
N ILE A 176 -2.45 -1.29 -21.46
CA ILE A 176 -1.18 -1.81 -20.97
C ILE A 176 -0.66 -2.86 -21.97
N PRO A 177 0.39 -2.54 -22.77
CA PRO A 177 0.88 -3.42 -23.84
C PRO A 177 1.19 -4.86 -23.41
N ARG A 178 1.54 -5.07 -22.15
CA ARG A 178 1.84 -6.37 -21.55
C ARG A 178 0.62 -7.33 -21.54
N PHE A 179 -0.59 -6.78 -21.56
CA PHE A 179 -1.84 -7.52 -21.52
C PHE A 179 -2.49 -7.67 -22.92
N THR A 180 -1.88 -7.12 -23.98
CA THR A 180 -2.51 -7.06 -25.31
C THR A 180 -1.91 -8.07 -26.30
N GLY A 181 -2.72 -8.48 -27.28
CA GLY A 181 -2.33 -9.42 -28.33
C GLY A 181 -1.76 -10.72 -27.77
N GLY A 182 -0.74 -11.26 -28.43
CA GLY A 182 -0.03 -12.46 -27.99
C GLY A 182 0.93 -12.27 -26.81
N ASN A 183 0.97 -11.09 -26.17
CA ASN A 183 1.88 -10.82 -25.06
C ASN A 183 1.42 -11.49 -23.78
N ARG A 184 0.12 -11.73 -23.62
CA ARG A 184 -0.40 -12.47 -22.47
C ARG A 184 0.22 -13.86 -22.42
N GLU A 185 0.14 -14.61 -23.51
CA GLU A 185 0.63 -16.00 -23.60
C GLU A 185 2.14 -16.10 -23.48
N LYS A 186 2.87 -15.02 -23.77
CA LYS A 186 4.34 -14.96 -23.64
C LYS A 186 4.84 -14.56 -22.26
N ASN A 187 3.99 -13.91 -21.46
CA ASN A 187 4.36 -13.37 -20.14
C ASN A 187 3.86 -14.23 -18.97
N ILE A 188 3.02 -15.23 -19.25
CA ILE A 188 2.51 -16.23 -18.29
C ILE A 188 3.40 -17.46 -18.33
#